data_AF-A0A816ZT04-F1
#
_entry.id   AF-A0A816ZT04-F1
#
_cell.length_a   1.000
_cell.length_b   1.000
_cell.length_c   1.000
_cell.angle_alpha   90.00
_cell.angle_beta   90.00
_cell.angle_gamma   90.00
#
_symmetry.space_group_name_H-M   'P 1'
#
loop_
_entity.id
_entity.type
_entity.pdbx_description
1 polymer ?
#
loop_
_entity_poly.entity_id
_entity_poly.type
_entity_poly.pdbx_seq_one_letter_code
_entity_poly.pdbx_strand_id
1 'polypeptide(L)'
;MIFMSNEEDGNSQPLPKLSKIRYKYQNSRERNFIYHIVAFGTCVGSRSELLKNVAVTCNGQLYDAKDAIQLSQVFAQIAADCNVTNTLVNRFAEILSRDISLKLMVDYL
;
A
#
# COMPACT_ATOMS: atom_id res chain seq x y z
N MET A 1 0.19 -3.60 -1.39
CA MET A 1 0.80 -4.94 -1.20
C MET A 1 1.12 -5.09 0.27
N ILE A 2 0.69 -6.18 0.90
CA ILE A 2 0.87 -6.39 2.33
C ILE A 2 1.84 -7.57 2.53
N PHE A 3 2.90 -7.35 3.32
CA PHE A 3 3.81 -8.38 3.80
C PHE A 3 3.62 -8.55 5.30
N MET A 4 3.46 -9.78 5.78
CA MET A 4 3.32 -10.09 7.20
C MET A 4 4.36 -11.12 7.60
N SER A 5 5.00 -10.93 8.76
CA SER A 5 6.02 -11.85 9.27
C SER A 5 6.01 -11.87 10.80
N ASN A 6 6.31 -13.03 11.37
CA ASN A 6 6.63 -13.25 12.78
C ASN A 6 8.14 -13.38 13.04
N GLU A 7 8.96 -13.22 12.00
CA GLU A 7 10.43 -13.30 12.04
C GLU A 7 11.03 -14.64 12.46
N GLU A 8 10.28 -15.72 12.33
CA GLU A 8 10.89 -17.04 12.45
C GLU A 8 11.88 -17.25 11.29
N ASP A 9 13.12 -17.53 11.68
CA ASP A 9 14.32 -17.34 10.89
C ASP A 9 14.33 -18.23 9.64
N GLY A 10 14.14 -17.60 8.49
CA GLY A 10 13.97 -18.26 7.21
C GLY A 10 15.21 -18.18 6.33
N ASN A 11 16.44 -18.03 6.87
CA ASN A 11 17.77 -18.13 6.22
C ASN A 11 17.96 -17.45 4.83
N SER A 12 17.01 -16.65 4.38
CA SER A 12 16.91 -16.12 3.04
C SER A 12 16.83 -14.62 3.14
N GLN A 13 17.79 -13.93 2.50
CA GLN A 13 17.84 -12.48 2.54
C GLN A 13 16.72 -11.91 1.64
N PRO A 14 15.68 -11.28 2.20
CA PRO A 14 14.54 -10.80 1.40
C PRO A 14 14.85 -9.49 0.67
N LEU A 15 15.84 -8.73 1.15
CA LEU A 15 16.17 -7.39 0.65
C LEU A 15 16.54 -7.35 -0.83
N PRO A 16 17.40 -8.25 -1.38
CA PRO A 16 17.75 -8.22 -2.81
C PRO A 16 16.58 -8.58 -3.74
N LYS A 17 15.60 -9.36 -3.26
CA LYS A 17 14.40 -9.71 -4.02
C LYS A 17 13.40 -8.55 -4.00
N LEU A 18 13.21 -7.94 -2.83
CA LEU A 18 12.30 -6.82 -2.64
C LEU A 18 12.77 -5.55 -3.36
N SER A 19 14.08 -5.28 -3.43
CA SER A 19 14.62 -4.18 -4.22
C SER A 19 14.36 -4.35 -5.72
N LYS A 20 14.48 -5.58 -6.25
CA LYS A 20 14.11 -5.90 -7.65
C LYS A 20 12.63 -5.71 -7.91
N ILE A 21 11.78 -6.17 -6.99
CA ILE A 21 10.32 -5.99 -7.07
C ILE A 21 9.98 -4.49 -7.08
N ARG A 22 10.53 -3.72 -6.12
CA ARG A 22 10.37 -2.27 -6.07
C ARG A 22 10.77 -1.61 -7.39
N TYR A 23 11.98 -1.89 -7.88
CA TYR A 23 12.49 -1.30 -9.12
C TYR A 23 11.57 -1.61 -10.31
N LYS A 24 11.09 -2.85 -10.43
CA LYS A 24 10.20 -3.26 -11.53
C LYS A 24 8.85 -2.53 -11.48
N TYR A 25 8.26 -2.38 -10.30
CA TYR A 25 6.90 -1.87 -10.16
C TYR A 25 6.81 -0.36 -9.93
N GLN A 26 7.83 0.28 -9.34
CA GLN A 26 7.85 1.75 -9.18
C GLN A 26 8.31 2.47 -10.46
N ASN A 27 9.16 1.85 -11.29
CA ASN A 27 9.59 2.47 -12.55
C ASN A 27 8.62 2.21 -13.70
N SER A 28 7.73 1.22 -13.58
CA SER A 28 6.59 1.11 -14.48
C SER A 28 5.57 2.19 -14.09
N ARG A 29 5.42 3.23 -14.93
CA ARG A 29 4.43 4.32 -14.76
C ARG A 29 2.97 3.86 -14.56
N GLU A 30 2.70 2.57 -14.71
CA GLU A 30 1.38 1.99 -14.69
C GLU A 30 0.86 1.58 -13.30
N ARG A 31 1.72 1.44 -12.27
CA ARG A 31 1.28 0.87 -10.99
C ARG A 31 1.95 1.51 -9.76
N ASN A 32 1.22 2.39 -9.09
CA ASN A 32 1.59 2.92 -7.77
C ASN A 32 1.34 1.87 -6.68
N PHE A 33 2.29 0.95 -6.47
CA PHE A 33 2.21 0.02 -5.35
C PHE A 33 2.65 0.71 -4.05
N ILE A 34 1.73 0.74 -3.08
CA ILE A 34 2.04 1.03 -1.68
C ILE A 34 2.38 -0.30 -1.00
N TYR A 35 3.48 -0.32 -0.26
CA TYR A 35 3.93 -1.49 0.50
C TYR A 35 3.59 -1.28 1.97
N HIS A 36 2.90 -2.25 2.56
CA HIS A 36 2.57 -2.30 3.98
C HIS A 36 3.23 -3.54 4.56
N ILE A 37 3.99 -3.38 5.64
CA ILE A 37 4.71 -4.46 6.31
C ILE A 37 4.15 -4.57 7.72
N VAL A 38 3.74 -5.76 8.10
CA VAL A 38 3.10 -6.05 9.37
C VAL A 38 3.97 -7.01 10.16
N ALA A 39 4.52 -6.53 11.28
CA ALA A 39 5.13 -7.36 12.30
C ALA A 39 4.00 -8.01 13.12
N PHE A 40 3.99 -9.33 13.24
CA PHE A 40 2.93 -10.07 13.91
C PHE A 40 3.45 -10.95 15.06
N GLY A 41 2.74 -10.90 16.20
CA GLY A 41 2.99 -11.80 17.33
C GLY A 41 4.27 -11.45 18.10
N THR A 42 5.17 -12.41 18.26
CA THR A 42 6.36 -12.32 19.12
C THR A 42 7.40 -11.32 18.62
N CYS A 43 7.36 -10.94 17.35
CA CYS A 43 8.28 -9.96 16.77
C CYS A 43 7.85 -8.50 17.02
N VAL A 44 6.70 -8.27 17.67
CA VAL A 44 6.18 -6.93 17.91
C VAL A 44 6.86 -6.26 19.10
N GLY A 45 7.48 -5.10 18.86
CA GLY A 45 8.22 -4.32 19.86
C GLY A 45 9.71 -4.66 19.92
N SER A 46 10.10 -5.90 19.60
CA SER A 46 11.45 -6.21 19.14
C SER A 46 11.60 -5.58 17.76
N ARG A 47 12.14 -4.37 17.70
CA ARG A 47 12.38 -3.61 16.47
C ARG A 47 13.32 -4.37 15.55
N SER A 48 12.80 -5.35 14.83
CA SER A 48 13.59 -6.09 13.87
C SER A 48 14.14 -5.16 12.84
N GLU A 49 15.45 -5.04 12.86
CA GLU A 49 16.17 -4.27 11.88
C GLU A 49 15.84 -4.81 10.48
N LEU A 50 15.53 -6.10 10.33
CA LEU A 50 15.11 -6.68 9.07
C LEU A 50 13.78 -6.09 8.56
N LEU A 51 12.70 -6.10 9.35
CA LEU A 51 11.41 -5.58 8.90
C LEU A 51 11.45 -4.07 8.65
N LYS A 52 12.22 -3.34 9.47
CA LYS A 52 12.49 -1.91 9.24
C LYS A 52 13.24 -1.69 7.93
N ASN A 53 14.31 -2.45 7.69
CA ASN A 53 15.09 -2.36 6.46
C ASN A 53 14.24 -2.73 5.25
N VAL A 54 13.32 -3.69 5.38
CA VAL A 54 12.34 -4.04 4.34
C VAL A 54 11.40 -2.86 4.05
N ALA A 55 10.86 -2.20 5.08
CA ALA A 55 10.01 -1.01 4.92
C ALA A 55 10.73 0.12 4.21
N VAL A 56 11.95 0.44 4.63
CA VAL A 56 12.79 1.47 4.00
C VAL A 56 13.12 1.07 2.55
N THR A 57 13.50 -0.18 2.32
CA THR A 57 13.87 -0.68 0.99
C THR A 57 12.69 -0.62 0.03
N CYS A 58 11.46 -0.83 0.49
CA CYS A 58 10.26 -0.79 -0.34
C CYS A 58 9.63 0.61 -0.42
N ASN A 59 10.11 1.60 0.35
CA ASN A 59 9.41 2.85 0.61
C ASN A 59 7.97 2.61 1.13
N GLY A 60 7.84 1.67 2.07
CA GLY A 60 6.57 1.22 2.64
C GLY A 60 6.37 1.66 4.08
N GLN A 61 5.19 1.36 4.61
CA GLN A 61 4.82 1.61 6.00
C GLN A 61 4.94 0.33 6.83
N LEU A 62 5.42 0.47 8.07
CA LEU A 62 5.55 -0.63 9.04
C LEU A 62 4.43 -0.52 10.08
N TYR A 63 3.78 -1.64 10.37
CA TYR A 63 2.71 -1.79 11.35
C TYR A 63 3.04 -2.93 12.30
N ASP A 64 2.55 -2.79 13.53
CA ASP A 64 2.76 -3.74 14.60
C ASP A 64 1.41 -4.34 15.04
N ALA A 65 1.31 -5.66 15.13
CA ALA A 65 0.10 -6.36 15.56
C ALA A 65 0.43 -7.54 16.49
N LYS A 66 0.27 -7.36 17.81
CA LYS A 66 0.63 -8.39 18.81
C LYS A 66 -0.31 -9.59 18.79
N ASP A 67 -1.55 -9.37 18.40
CA ASP A 67 -2.64 -10.34 18.43
C ASP A 67 -3.60 -10.14 17.24
N ALA A 68 -4.56 -11.05 17.11
CA ALA A 68 -5.53 -11.04 16.02
C ALA A 68 -6.45 -9.80 16.04
N ILE A 69 -6.70 -9.20 17.21
CA ILE A 69 -7.55 -8.01 17.33
C ILE A 69 -6.80 -6.82 16.74
N GLN A 70 -5.54 -6.62 17.13
CA GLN A 70 -4.68 -5.57 16.58
C GLN A 70 -4.42 -5.77 15.08
N LEU A 71 -4.26 -7.01 14.64
CA LEU A 71 -4.11 -7.32 13.22
C LEU A 71 -5.35 -6.89 12.42
N SER A 72 -6.56 -7.10 12.95
CA SER A 72 -7.80 -6.65 12.31
C SER A 72 -7.87 -5.12 12.19
N GLN A 73 -7.38 -4.41 13.20
CA GLN A 73 -7.32 -2.94 13.19
C GLN A 73 -6.30 -2.43 12.17
N VAL A 74 -5.12 -3.07 12.09
CA VAL A 74 -4.10 -2.75 11.08
C VAL A 74 -4.63 -2.95 9.67
N PHE A 75 -5.34 -4.04 9.40
CA PHE A 75 -5.96 -4.24 8.09
C PHE A 75 -7.05 -3.22 7.77
N ALA A 76 -7.87 -2.85 8.77
CA ALA A 76 -8.87 -1.80 8.60
C ALA A 76 -8.20 -0.45 8.27
N GLN A 77 -7.08 -0.12 8.93
CA GLN A 77 -6.30 1.08 8.65
C GLN A 77 -5.70 1.06 7.24
N ILE A 78 -5.08 -0.05 6.82
CA ILE A 78 -4.54 -0.20 5.46
C ILE A 78 -5.64 -0.06 4.42
N ALA A 79 -6.82 -0.62 4.68
CA ALA A 79 -7.98 -0.50 3.79
C ALA A 79 -8.50 0.94 3.69
N ALA A 80 -8.52 1.68 4.80
CA ALA A 80 -8.87 3.10 4.81
C ALA A 80 -7.83 3.96 4.06
N ASP A 81 -6.54 3.65 4.21
CA ASP A 81 -5.44 4.35 3.54
C ASP A 81 -5.36 4.04 2.04
N CYS A 82 -6.00 2.96 1.59
CA CYS A 82 -6.21 2.65 0.18
C CYS A 82 -7.23 3.63 -0.45
N ASN A 83 -6.85 4.90 -0.58
CA ASN A 83 -7.54 5.99 -1.28
C ASN A 83 -7.79 5.74 -2.79
N VAL A 84 -7.54 4.53 -3.29
CA VAL A 84 -7.74 4.13 -4.67
C VAL A 84 -9.21 4.27 -5.07
N THR A 85 -10.15 3.97 -4.17
CA THR A 85 -11.59 4.15 -4.40
C THR A 85 -11.96 5.62 -4.55
N ASN A 86 -11.43 6.50 -3.69
CA ASN A 86 -11.68 7.95 -3.75
C ASN A 86 -11.08 8.58 -5.01
N THR A 87 -9.91 8.12 -5.44
CA THR A 87 -9.23 8.68 -6.62
C THR A 87 -9.93 8.26 -7.92
N LEU A 88 -10.45 7.03 -7.99
CA LEU A 88 -11.28 6.57 -9.11
C LEU A 88 -12.62 7.30 -9.17
N VAL A 89 -13.29 7.46 -8.03
CA VAL A 89 -14.56 8.20 -7.92
C VAL A 89 -14.37 9.67 -8.33
N ASN A 90 -13.29 10.31 -7.87
CA ASN A 90 -12.97 11.69 -8.27
C ASN A 90 -12.69 11.80 -9.77
N ARG A 91 -11.97 10.83 -10.37
CA ARG A 91 -11.76 10.79 -11.83
C ARG A 91 -13.06 10.60 -12.60
N PHE A 92 -13.95 9.73 -12.13
CA PHE A 92 -15.26 9.55 -12.74
C PHE A 92 -16.10 10.83 -12.64
N ALA A 93 -16.08 11.50 -11.49
CA ALA A 93 -16.78 12.77 -11.29
C ALA A 93 -16.23 13.88 -12.21
N GLU A 94 -14.92 13.98 -12.40
CA GLU A 94 -14.32 14.93 -13.35
C GLU A 94 -14.73 14.66 -14.79
N ILE A 95 -14.70 13.39 -15.23
CA ILE A 95 -15.11 13.00 -16.59
C ILE A 95 -16.59 13.33 -16.82
N LEU A 96 -17.46 12.92 -15.90
CA LEU A 96 -18.90 13.22 -15.97
C LEU A 96 -19.16 14.73 -15.98
N SER A 97 -18.49 15.49 -15.12
CA SER A 97 -18.65 16.95 -15.05
C SER A 97 -18.23 17.62 -16.36
N ARG A 98 -17.14 17.15 -16.99
CA ARG A 98 -16.68 17.63 -18.30
C ARG A 98 -17.68 17.32 -19.41
N ASP A 99 -18.20 16.10 -19.47
CA ASP A 99 -19.13 15.68 -20.53
C ASP A 99 -20.49 16.39 -20.40
N ILE A 100 -20.99 16.60 -19.17
CA ILE A 100 -22.21 17.38 -18.91
C ILE A 100 -22.00 18.85 -19.33
N SER A 101 -20.85 19.43 -18.98
CA SER A 101 -20.54 20.82 -19.33
C SER A 101 -20.47 21.01 -20.86
N LEU A 102 -19.85 20.06 -21.57
CA LEU A 102 -19.82 20.06 -23.03
C LEU A 102 -21.21 19.89 -23.64
N LYS A 103 -22.03 18.99 -23.09
CA LYS A 103 -23.40 18.75 -23.56
C LYS A 103 -24.27 19.99 -23.40
N LEU A 104 -24.21 20.64 -22.24
CA LEU A 104 -24.91 21.91 -21.99
C LEU A 104 -24.44 23.01 -22.94
N MET A 105 -23.14 23.09 -23.22
CA MET A 105 -22.59 24.08 -24.14
C MET A 105 -23.10 23.87 -25.57
N VAL A 106 -23.25 22.61 -26.02
CA VAL A 106 -23.77 22.27 -27.35
C VAL A 106 -25.29 22.44 -27.44
N ASP A 107 -26.03 22.18 -26.36
CA ASP A 107 -27.49 22.27 -26.37
C ASP A 107 -28.00 23.73 -26.20
N TYR A 108 -27.16 24.65 -25.69
CA TYR A 108 -27.51 26.05 -25.44
C TYR A 108 -26.78 27.11 -26.30
N LEU A 109 -25.88 26.70 -27.20
CA LEU A 109 -25.31 27.55 -28.27
C LEU A 109 -25.86 27.13 -29.64
#